data_AF-A0A3N0ZJM1-F1
#
_entry.id   AF-A0A3N0ZJM1-F1
#
_cell.length_a   1.000
_cell.length_b   1.000
_cell.length_c   1.000
_cell.angle_alpha   90.00
_cell.angle_beta   90.00
_cell.angle_gamma   90.00
#
_symmetry.space_group_name_H-M   'P 1'
#
loop_
_entity.id
_entity.type
_entity.pdbx_description
1 polymer ?
#
loop_
_entity_poly.entity_id
_entity_poly.type
_entity_poly.pdbx_seq_one_letter_code
_entity_poly.pdbx_strand_id
1 'polypeptide(L)'
;MIEIVIFYFHIVAWIYAFTKVWQEKGTKTALLSFAVLAFVFIVLWTLTSPLARLIYPSKPISPYFTADTLSLILLVIPESIFYYFYFFKAKF
;
A
#
# COMPACT_ATOMS: atom_id res chain seq x y z
N MET A 1 -10.56 -13.64 -1.41
CA MET A 1 -11.56 -12.77 -0.72
C MET A 1 -10.91 -11.82 0.30
N ILE A 2 -9.94 -12.28 1.11
CA ILE A 2 -9.28 -11.45 2.15
C ILE A 2 -8.34 -10.41 1.53
N GLU A 3 -7.66 -10.76 0.44
CA GLU A 3 -6.78 -9.88 -0.31
C GLU A 3 -7.48 -8.60 -0.78
N ILE A 4 -8.77 -8.67 -1.13
CA ILE A 4 -9.57 -7.49 -1.51
C ILE A 4 -9.78 -6.57 -0.29
N VAL A 5 -10.01 -7.15 0.89
CA VAL A 5 -10.17 -6.38 2.13
C VAL A 5 -8.86 -5.67 2.49
N ILE A 6 -7.72 -6.35 2.34
CA ILE A 6 -6.40 -5.74 2.58
C ILE A 6 -6.14 -4.64 1.56
N PHE A 7 -6.39 -4.89 0.27
CA PHE A 7 -6.30 -3.88 -0.78
C PHE A 7 -7.18 -2.66 -0.51
N TYR A 8 -8.39 -2.88 0.02
CA TYR A 8 -9.28 -1.80 0.42
C TYR A 8 -8.67 -0.92 1.53
N PHE A 9 -7.97 -1.49 2.51
CA PHE A 9 -7.27 -0.70 3.53
C PHE A 9 -6.18 0.20 2.93
N HIS A 10 -5.45 -0.26 1.90
CA HIS A 10 -4.50 0.58 1.17
C HIS A 10 -5.20 1.78 0.51
N ILE A 11 -6.33 1.54 -0.17
CA ILE A 11 -7.12 2.62 -0.79
C ILE A 11 -7.61 3.62 0.26
N VAL A 12 -8.13 3.14 1.40
CA VAL A 12 -8.59 4.01 2.50
C VAL A 12 -7.44 4.87 3.02
N ALA A 13 -6.24 4.30 3.16
CA ALA A 13 -5.05 5.06 3.54
C ALA A 13 -4.71 6.15 2.50
N TRP A 14 -4.83 5.86 1.20
CA TRP A 14 -4.59 6.85 0.14
C TRP A 14 -5.62 7.97 0.15
N ILE A 15 -6.90 7.65 0.36
CA ILE A 15 -7.98 8.64 0.43
C ILE A 15 -7.76 9.54 1.65
N TYR A 16 -7.41 8.96 2.79
CA TYR A 16 -7.10 9.72 4.01
C TYR A 16 -5.92 10.67 3.77
N ALA A 17 -4.82 10.13 3.22
CA ALA A 17 -3.63 10.88 2.86
C ALA A 17 -3.93 12.03 1.89
N PHE A 18 -4.67 11.75 0.80
CA PHE A 18 -5.09 12.75 -0.18
C PHE A 18 -5.92 13.85 0.48
N THR A 19 -6.91 13.47 1.28
CA THR A 19 -7.82 14.41 1.95
C THR A 19 -7.06 15.31 2.92
N LYS A 20 -6.11 14.76 3.67
CA LYS A 20 -5.25 15.52 4.58
C LYS A 20 -4.40 16.55 3.83
N VAL A 21 -3.70 16.13 2.77
CA VAL A 21 -2.85 17.06 1.98
C VAL A 21 -3.70 18.10 1.28
N TRP A 22 -4.88 17.72 0.80
CA TRP A 22 -5.80 18.64 0.14
C TRP A 22 -6.25 19.76 1.06
N GLN A 23 -6.61 19.44 2.31
CA GLN A 23 -7.02 20.42 3.30
C GLN A 23 -5.87 21.35 3.75
N GLU A 24 -4.64 20.85 3.83
CA GLU A 24 -3.49 21.62 4.30
C GLU A 24 -2.79 22.43 3.19
N LYS A 25 -2.74 21.92 1.96
CA LYS A 25 -1.84 22.41 0.88
C LYS A 25 -2.51 22.57 -0.48
N GLY A 26 -3.81 22.28 -0.58
CA GLY A 26 -4.60 22.43 -1.79
C GLY A 26 -4.50 21.28 -2.80
N THR A 27 -5.31 21.37 -3.85
CA THR A 27 -5.61 20.25 -4.77
C THR A 27 -4.42 19.78 -5.60
N LYS A 28 -3.56 20.69 -6.06
CA LYS A 28 -2.38 20.30 -6.88
C LYS A 28 -1.42 19.42 -6.09
N THR A 29 -1.12 19.82 -4.85
CA THR A 29 -0.23 19.09 -3.95
C THR A 29 -0.84 17.75 -3.58
N ALA A 30 -2.14 17.69 -3.30
CA ALA A 30 -2.84 16.44 -2.99
C ALA A 30 -2.80 15.44 -4.14
N LEU A 31 -3.01 15.90 -5.38
CA LEU A 31 -2.93 15.04 -6.56
C LEU A 31 -1.51 14.49 -6.76
N LEU A 32 -0.49 15.34 -6.56
CA LEU A 32 0.91 14.91 -6.62
C LEU A 32 1.22 13.88 -5.53
N SER A 33 0.78 14.12 -4.29
CA SER A 33 0.92 13.17 -3.19
C SER A 33 0.26 11.84 -3.53
N PHE A 34 -0.98 11.84 -3.99
CA PHE A 34 -1.67 10.61 -4.39
C PHE A 34 -0.93 9.85 -5.50
N ALA A 35 -0.44 10.55 -6.52
CA ALA A 35 0.36 9.94 -7.58
C ALA A 35 1.64 9.28 -7.03
N VAL A 36 2.32 9.92 -6.08
CA VAL A 36 3.49 9.35 -5.40
C VAL A 36 3.11 8.10 -4.59
N LEU A 37 2.02 8.13 -3.82
CA LEU A 37 1.58 6.98 -3.03
C LEU A 37 1.21 5.79 -3.92
N ALA A 38 0.46 6.04 -4.99
CA ALA A 38 0.11 5.03 -5.98
C ALA A 38 1.35 4.44 -6.66
N PHE A 39 2.32 5.29 -7.02
CA PHE A 39 3.58 4.84 -7.62
C PHE A 39 4.37 3.95 -6.65
N VAL A 40 4.52 4.38 -5.39
CA VAL A 40 5.20 3.60 -4.35
C VAL A 40 4.52 2.25 -4.15
N PHE A 41 3.19 2.22 -4.09
CA PHE A 41 2.44 0.97 -3.99
C PHE A 41 2.73 0.04 -5.17
N ILE A 42 2.64 0.53 -6.42
CA ILE A 42 2.86 -0.30 -7.61
C ILE A 42 4.27 -0.90 -7.60
N VAL A 43 5.28 -0.09 -7.28
CA VAL A 43 6.68 -0.53 -7.21
C VAL A 43 6.86 -1.57 -6.12
N LEU A 44 6.39 -1.29 -4.89
CA LEU A 44 6.51 -2.24 -3.78
C LEU A 44 5.74 -3.52 -4.06
N TRP A 45 4.55 -3.45 -4.66
CA TRP A 45 3.73 -4.61 -4.97
C TRP A 45 4.35 -5.51 -6.04
N THR A 46 5.00 -4.90 -7.02
CA THR A 46 5.79 -5.60 -8.04
C THR A 46 6.94 -6.39 -7.41
N LEU A 47 7.53 -5.88 -6.32
CA LEU A 47 8.59 -6.56 -5.57
C LEU A 47 8.05 -7.61 -4.60
N THR A 48 6.97 -7.32 -3.86
CA THR A 48 6.45 -8.26 -2.84
C THR A 48 5.70 -9.44 -3.46
N SER A 49 5.12 -9.29 -4.65
CA SER A 49 4.41 -10.37 -5.36
C SER A 49 5.27 -11.62 -5.62
N PRO A 50 6.45 -11.52 -6.28
CA PRO A 50 7.33 -12.67 -6.46
C PRO A 50 7.91 -13.19 -5.14
N LEU A 51 8.23 -12.31 -4.19
CA LEU A 51 8.71 -12.71 -2.86
C LEU A 51 7.66 -13.55 -2.11
N ALA A 52 6.40 -13.13 -2.15
CA ALA A 52 5.30 -13.88 -1.55
C ALA A 52 5.12 -15.25 -2.20
N ARG A 53 5.27 -15.35 -3.54
CA ARG A 53 5.21 -16.63 -4.25
C ARG A 53 6.40 -17.54 -3.96
N LEU A 54 7.55 -17.00 -3.57
CA LEU A 54 8.71 -17.79 -3.14
C LEU A 54 8.51 -18.40 -1.74
N ILE A 55 7.87 -17.64 -0.85
CA ILE A 55 7.63 -18.03 0.55
C ILE A 55 6.37 -18.91 0.66
N TYR A 56 5.33 -18.60 -0.10
CA TYR A 56 4.05 -19.28 -0.03
C TYR A 56 4.11 -20.63 -0.77
N PRO A 57 3.61 -21.72 -0.19
CA PRO A 57 3.65 -23.03 -0.83
C PRO A 57 2.82 -23.08 -2.12
N SER A 58 3.27 -23.90 -3.07
CA SER A 58 2.62 -24.07 -4.37
C SER A 58 1.19 -24.61 -4.28
N LYS A 59 0.86 -25.31 -3.17
CA LYS A 59 -0.51 -25.70 -2.84
C LYS A 59 -1.10 -24.72 -1.83
N PRO A 60 -2.29 -24.17 -2.08
CA PRO A 60 -2.95 -23.27 -1.14
C PRO A 60 -3.24 -24.01 0.18
N ILE A 61 -2.78 -23.44 1.29
CA ILE A 61 -3.02 -23.95 2.64
C ILE A 61 -4.51 -23.75 3.03
N SER A 62 -5.14 -22.72 2.46
CA SER A 62 -6.54 -22.36 2.70
C SER A 62 -7.10 -21.63 1.48
N PRO A 63 -8.40 -21.78 1.17
CA PRO A 63 -9.05 -21.01 0.11
C PRO A 63 -9.10 -19.50 0.40
N TYR A 64 -8.90 -19.09 1.66
CA TYR A 64 -8.97 -17.70 2.08
C TYR A 64 -7.61 -16.98 2.09
N PHE A 65 -6.51 -17.73 2.13
CA PHE A 65 -5.17 -17.17 2.24
C PHE A 65 -4.34 -17.64 1.04
N THR A 66 -4.05 -16.71 0.13
CA THR A 66 -3.31 -16.98 -1.11
C THR A 66 -1.94 -16.31 -1.07
N ALA A 67 -1.08 -16.64 -2.03
CA ALA A 67 0.19 -15.91 -2.23
C ALA A 67 -0.04 -14.39 -2.40
N ASP A 68 -1.16 -13.97 -2.99
CA ASP A 68 -1.49 -12.55 -3.15
C ASP A 68 -1.86 -11.90 -1.81
N THR A 69 -2.52 -12.63 -0.92
CA THR A 69 -2.78 -12.17 0.46
C THR A 69 -1.46 -11.92 1.19
N LEU A 70 -0.51 -12.85 1.07
CA LEU A 70 0.82 -12.70 1.64
C LEU A 70 1.58 -11.52 1.02
N SER A 71 1.49 -11.31 -0.30
CA SER A 71 2.11 -10.19 -1.00
C SER A 71 1.64 -8.84 -0.46
N LEU A 72 0.34 -8.68 -0.24
CA LEU A 72 -0.22 -7.45 0.32
C LEU A 72 0.18 -7.25 1.79
N ILE A 73 0.19 -8.32 2.61
CA ILE A 73 0.68 -8.23 4.00
C ILE A 73 2.15 -7.79 4.04
N LEU A 74 2.99 -8.37 3.18
CA LEU A 74 4.40 -7.99 3.07
C LEU A 74 4.56 -6.54 2.59
N LEU A 75 3.64 -6.03 1.77
CA LEU A 75 3.65 -4.66 1.26
C LEU A 75 3.31 -3.63 2.34
N VAL A 76 2.40 -3.96 3.27
CA VAL A 76 2.00 -3.07 4.37
C VAL A 76 3.21 -2.59 5.18
N ILE A 77 4.24 -3.42 5.36
CA ILE A 77 5.43 -3.09 6.15
C ILE A 77 6.20 -1.89 5.56
N PRO A 78 6.80 -1.98 4.34
CA PRO A 78 7.50 -0.86 3.74
C PRO A 78 6.59 0.33 3.42
N GLU A 79 5.31 0.09 3.08
CA GLU A 79 4.37 1.17 2.81
C GLU A 79 4.07 2.00 4.08
N SER A 80 3.84 1.34 5.21
CA SER A 80 3.60 2.03 6.50
C SER A 80 4.82 2.87 6.91
N ILE A 81 6.03 2.35 6.67
CA ILE A 81 7.28 3.09 6.87
C ILE A 81 7.32 4.32 5.97
N PHE A 82 6.99 4.17 4.68
CA PHE A 82 6.94 5.29 3.74
C PHE A 82 5.94 6.36 4.20
N TYR A 83 4.72 5.99 4.59
CA TYR A 83 3.72 6.94 5.09
C TYR A 83 4.17 7.67 6.34
N TYR A 84 4.80 6.96 7.28
CA TYR A 84 5.33 7.58 8.47
C TYR A 84 6.33 8.69 8.12
N PHE A 85 7.29 8.40 7.23
CA PHE A 85 8.26 9.41 6.81
C PHE A 85 7.64 10.53 5.97
N TYR A 86 6.75 10.19 5.05
CA TYR A 86 6.11 11.14 4.13
C TYR A 86 5.20 12.14 4.85
N PHE A 87 4.44 11.70 5.86
CA PHE A 87 3.46 12.56 6.55
C PHE A 87 3.94 13.16 7.87
N PHE A 88 4.76 12.45 8.65
CA PHE A 88 5.14 12.93 9.99
C PHE A 88 6.52 13.57 10.02
N LYS A 89 7.46 13.08 9.20
CA LYS A 89 8.84 13.58 9.21
C LYS A 89 9.09 14.61 8.11
N ALA A 90 8.50 14.42 6.94
CA ALA A 90 8.58 15.37 5.86
C ALA A 90 7.49 16.44 6.03
N LYS A 91 7.81 17.51 6.77
CA LYS A 91 7.06 18.78 6.69
C LYS A 91 7.26 19.37 5.28
N PHE A 92 6.56 18.87 4.28
CA PHE A 92 6.28 19.64 3.07
C PHE A 92 5.24 20.72 3.36
#